data_AF-A0A0P0WUZ5-F1
#
_entry.id   AF-A0A0P0WUZ5-F1
#
_cell.length_a   1.000
_cell.length_b   1.000
_cell.length_c   1.000
_cell.angle_alpha   90.00
_cell.angle_beta   90.00
_cell.angle_gamma   90.00
#
_symmetry.space_group_name_H-M   'P 1'
#
loop_
_entity.id
_entity.type
_entity.pdbx_description
1 polymer ?
#
loop_
_entity_poly.entity_id
_entity_poly.type
_entity_poly.pdbx_seq_one_letter_code
_entity_poly.pdbx_strand_id
1 'polypeptide(L)'
;VFFGEKILILFLFDEIINADEFIPEPHLRCDFSDNKSDVYEMEGAIRILSRELEVFLVAPRLASISGRSGVNTTGLDANATRWKIQPYTHKGESRVMPSITEVTLRLVTVDEAPPCDEWHDVPVIVYSNGGYCSN
;
A
#
# COMPACT_ATOMS: atom_id res chain seq x y z
N VAL A 1 14.57 8.73 24.45
CA VAL A 1 15.25 8.78 23.15
C VAL A 1 14.92 7.51 22.41
N PHE A 2 14.10 7.57 21.36
CA PHE A 2 14.10 6.55 20.31
C PHE A 2 13.91 7.29 18.98
N PHE A 3 15.05 7.53 18.32
CA PHE A 3 15.15 7.92 16.93
C PHE A 3 14.98 6.65 16.10
N GLY A 4 14.01 6.65 15.21
CA GLY A 4 13.80 5.61 14.22
C GLY A 4 12.50 5.98 13.52
N GLU A 5 12.57 6.31 12.23
CA GLU A 5 11.39 6.49 11.40
C GLU A 5 10.48 5.28 11.59
N LYS A 6 9.32 5.49 12.21
CA LYS A 6 8.28 4.47 12.28
C LYS A 6 7.24 4.82 11.24
N ILE A 7 6.98 3.90 10.33
CA ILE A 7 5.72 3.89 9.59
C ILE A 7 4.65 3.46 10.60
N LEU A 8 3.67 4.32 10.84
CA LEU A 8 2.49 3.94 11.61
C LEU A 8 1.50 3.28 10.66
N ILE A 9 1.15 2.06 10.99
CA ILE A 9 0.09 1.29 10.36
C ILE A 9 -1.08 1.34 11.36
N LEU A 10 -2.11 2.11 11.06
CA LEU A 10 -3.33 2.15 11.87
C LEU A 10 -4.37 1.22 11.28
N PHE A 11 -4.93 0.34 12.12
CA PHE A 11 -6.10 -0.47 11.81
C PHE A 11 -7.33 0.24 12.39
N LEU A 12 -8.33 0.55 11.56
CA LEU A 12 -9.61 1.13 12.02
C LEU A 12 -10.73 0.12 11.77
N PHE A 13 -11.61 -0.11 12.76
CA PHE A 13 -12.60 -1.18 12.78
C PHE A 13 -13.75 -1.03 11.75
N ASP A 14 -14.09 -2.10 11.03
CA ASP A 14 -15.47 -2.52 10.74
C ASP A 14 -15.55 -4.03 10.37
N GLU A 15 -16.75 -4.60 10.31
CA GLU A 15 -17.16 -6.03 10.42
C GLU A 15 -16.55 -7.09 9.45
N ILE A 16 -16.56 -8.36 9.91
CA ILE A 16 -15.92 -9.59 9.35
C ILE A 16 -16.60 -10.10 8.06
N ILE A 17 -15.82 -10.44 7.02
CA ILE A 17 -16.27 -11.35 5.95
C ILE A 17 -15.21 -12.44 5.75
N ASN A 18 -15.64 -13.70 5.86
CA ASN A 18 -14.79 -14.91 5.82
C ASN A 18 -13.88 -14.97 4.58
N ALA A 19 -12.57 -15.17 4.80
CA ALA A 19 -11.50 -15.12 3.81
C ALA A 19 -11.18 -16.44 3.07
N ASP A 20 -12.09 -17.42 3.08
CA ASP A 20 -11.84 -18.68 2.38
C ASP A 20 -12.43 -18.67 0.96
N GLU A 21 -11.52 -18.61 -0.02
CA GLU A 21 -11.64 -19.08 -1.42
C GLU A 21 -11.87 -18.06 -2.56
N PHE A 22 -12.17 -16.79 -2.32
CA PHE A 22 -12.20 -15.79 -3.40
C PHE A 22 -11.21 -14.65 -3.16
N ILE A 23 -10.11 -14.64 -3.92
CA ILE A 23 -9.22 -13.48 -3.99
C ILE A 23 -9.88 -12.45 -4.92
N PRO A 24 -10.35 -11.31 -4.40
CA PRO A 24 -10.93 -10.27 -5.23
C PRO A 24 -9.89 -9.70 -6.19
N GLU A 25 -10.36 -9.16 -7.32
CA GLU A 25 -9.48 -8.43 -8.23
C GLU A 25 -8.89 -7.20 -7.50
N PRO A 26 -7.56 -7.00 -7.53
CA PRO A 26 -6.95 -5.88 -6.86
C PRO A 26 -7.24 -4.57 -7.59
N HIS A 27 -7.59 -3.54 -6.84
CA HIS A 27 -7.72 -2.18 -7.38
C HIS A 27 -6.71 -1.25 -6.70
N LEU A 28 -6.08 -0.38 -7.50
CA LEU A 28 -5.18 0.65 -7.01
C LEU A 28 -5.62 2.00 -7.57
N ARG A 29 -6.14 2.85 -6.71
CA ARG A 29 -6.56 4.21 -7.07
C ARG A 29 -5.63 5.22 -6.44
N CYS A 30 -5.17 6.18 -7.23
CA CYS A 30 -4.38 7.27 -6.70
C CYS A 30 -4.93 8.61 -7.14
N ASP A 31 -5.09 9.48 -6.14
CA ASP A 31 -5.61 10.83 -6.29
C ASP A 31 -4.53 11.83 -5.92
N PHE A 32 -4.11 12.61 -6.91
CA PHE A 32 -3.09 13.66 -6.80
C PHE A 32 -3.71 15.07 -6.89
N SER A 33 -5.03 15.18 -6.88
CA SER A 33 -5.76 16.42 -7.20
C SER A 33 -5.67 17.49 -6.09
N ASP A 34 -5.64 17.09 -4.82
CA ASP A 34 -5.43 17.98 -3.69
C ASP A 34 -4.00 18.55 -3.73
N ASN A 35 -3.73 19.77 -3.27
CA ASN A 35 -2.37 20.34 -3.34
C ASN A 35 -1.51 20.08 -2.09
N LYS A 36 -2.10 19.55 -1.02
CA LYS A 36 -1.46 19.26 0.27
C LYS A 36 -1.21 17.77 0.49
N SER A 37 -1.92 16.89 -0.20
CA SER A 37 -1.81 15.45 0.00
C SER A 37 -2.00 14.67 -1.29
N ASP A 38 -1.42 13.47 -1.32
CA ASP A 38 -1.64 12.47 -2.35
C ASP A 38 -2.21 11.23 -1.65
N VAL A 39 -3.26 10.64 -2.20
CA VAL A 39 -3.96 9.50 -1.58
C VAL A 39 -3.81 8.28 -2.46
N TYR A 40 -3.32 7.19 -1.88
CA TYR A 40 -3.21 5.87 -2.51
C TYR A 40 -4.20 4.93 -1.82
N GLU A 41 -5.26 4.57 -2.54
CA GLU A 41 -6.29 3.65 -2.10
C GLU A 41 -6.05 2.30 -2.76
N MET A 42 -5.89 1.27 -1.94
CA MET A 42 -5.70 -0.11 -2.38
C MET A 42 -6.86 -0.94 -1.89
N GLU A 43 -7.47 -1.71 -2.79
CA GLU A 43 -8.59 -2.60 -2.50
C GLU A 43 -8.23 -4.03 -2.95
N GLY A 44 -8.66 -5.00 -2.16
CA GLY A 44 -8.47 -6.42 -2.43
C GLY A 44 -7.56 -7.09 -1.40
N ALA A 45 -6.99 -8.24 -1.76
CA ALA A 45 -6.07 -8.96 -0.89
C ALA A 45 -4.72 -8.25 -0.84
N ILE A 46 -4.35 -7.71 0.32
CA ILE A 46 -3.14 -6.94 0.53
C ILE A 46 -2.26 -7.63 1.57
N ARG A 47 -0.98 -7.83 1.27
CA ARG A 47 0.02 -8.32 2.24
C ARG A 47 1.04 -7.22 2.53
N ILE A 48 1.40 -7.04 3.79
CA ILE A 48 2.35 -5.99 4.20
C ILE A 48 3.55 -6.65 4.88
N LEU A 49 4.74 -6.47 4.31
CA LEU A 49 6.00 -6.83 4.94
C LEU A 49 6.64 -5.60 5.55
N SER A 50 6.33 -5.33 6.82
CA SER A 50 6.83 -4.14 7.53
C SER A 50 8.36 -4.06 7.59
N ARG A 51 9.07 -5.19 7.65
CA ARG A 51 10.54 -5.21 7.74
C ARG A 51 11.22 -4.74 6.44
N GLU A 52 10.65 -5.11 5.30
CA GLU A 52 11.16 -4.79 3.96
C GLU A 52 10.56 -3.47 3.44
N LEU A 53 9.54 -2.93 4.13
CA LEU A 53 8.73 -1.79 3.69
C LEU A 53 8.11 -2.04 2.32
N GLU A 54 7.59 -3.25 2.14
CA GLU A 54 6.90 -3.67 0.92
C GLU A 54 5.43 -3.98 1.21
N VAL A 55 4.56 -3.56 0.28
CA VAL A 55 3.13 -3.85 0.26
C VAL A 55 2.81 -4.57 -1.04
N PHE A 56 2.09 -5.67 -0.94
CA PHE A 56 1.79 -6.57 -2.05
C PHE A 56 0.29 -6.55 -2.32
N LEU A 57 -0.11 -6.14 -3.52
CA LEU A 57 -1.45 -6.37 -4.05
C LEU A 57 -1.48 -7.77 -4.65
N VAL A 58 -2.33 -8.64 -4.11
CA VAL A 58 -2.40 -10.03 -4.54
C VAL A 58 -3.48 -10.17 -5.61
N ALA A 59 -3.06 -10.51 -6.82
CA ALA A 59 -3.97 -10.82 -7.92
C ALA A 59 -4.33 -12.32 -7.94
N PRO A 60 -5.57 -12.68 -8.32
CA PRO A 60 -5.92 -14.07 -8.56
C PRO A 60 -5.16 -14.62 -9.77
N ARG A 61 -4.88 -15.93 -9.76
CA ARG A 61 -4.12 -16.61 -10.83
C ARG A 61 -4.66 -16.33 -12.24
N LEU A 62 -5.98 -16.26 -12.38
CA LEU A 62 -6.65 -16.05 -13.67
C LEU A 62 -6.45 -14.64 -14.25
N ALA A 63 -6.31 -13.60 -13.42
CA ALA A 63 -6.15 -12.23 -13.91
C ALA A 63 -4.81 -12.03 -14.65
N SER A 64 -3.78 -12.81 -14.30
CA SER A 64 -2.50 -12.82 -15.01
C SER A 64 -2.61 -13.44 -16.42
N ILE A 65 -3.54 -14.36 -16.64
CA ILE A 65 -3.70 -15.09 -17.92
C ILE A 65 -4.16 -14.14 -19.04
N SER A 66 -4.90 -13.08 -18.71
CA SER A 66 -5.43 -12.15 -19.73
C SER A 66 -4.41 -11.13 -20.24
N GLY A 67 -3.13 -11.20 -19.86
CA GLY A 67 -2.07 -10.30 -20.36
C GLY A 67 -2.25 -8.83 -19.98
N ARG A 68 -3.29 -8.51 -19.21
CA ARG A 68 -3.50 -7.24 -18.53
C ARG A 68 -2.80 -7.38 -17.18
N SER A 69 -2.01 -6.39 -16.77
CA SER A 69 -1.61 -6.27 -15.37
C SER A 69 -2.91 -6.40 -14.58
N GLY A 70 -3.05 -7.47 -13.78
CA GLY A 70 -4.34 -7.92 -13.22
C GLY A 70 -4.94 -6.98 -12.17
N VAL A 71 -4.52 -5.72 -12.18
CA VAL A 71 -4.90 -4.65 -11.27
C VAL A 71 -5.59 -3.54 -12.06
N ASN A 72 -6.75 -3.12 -11.58
CA ASN A 72 -7.39 -1.92 -12.11
C ASN A 72 -6.69 -0.71 -11.49
N THR A 73 -5.82 -0.04 -12.25
CA THR A 73 -5.18 1.20 -11.81
C THR A 73 -5.95 2.42 -12.30
N THR A 74 -6.10 3.41 -11.42
CA THR A 74 -6.53 4.77 -11.81
C THR A 74 -5.51 5.78 -11.31
N GLY A 75 -5.00 6.63 -12.20
CA GLY A 75 -3.97 7.63 -11.89
C GLY A 75 -2.53 7.13 -12.02
N LEU A 76 -2.31 5.85 -12.31
CA LEU A 76 -0.97 5.24 -12.51
C LEU A 76 -0.90 4.47 -13.82
N ASP A 77 0.34 4.18 -14.24
CA ASP A 77 0.61 3.28 -15.35
C ASP A 77 -0.02 1.90 -15.11
N ALA A 78 -0.95 1.51 -15.99
CA ALA A 78 -1.64 0.23 -15.96
C ALA A 78 -0.74 -0.95 -16.35
N ASN A 79 0.43 -0.72 -16.93
CA ASN A 79 1.40 -1.77 -17.22
C ASN A 79 2.41 -1.99 -16.09
N ALA A 80 2.56 -1.03 -15.18
CA ALA A 80 3.45 -1.16 -14.05
C ALA A 80 2.95 -2.27 -13.10
N THR A 81 3.91 -2.99 -12.52
CA THR A 81 3.69 -3.99 -11.45
C THR A 81 4.38 -3.59 -10.16
N ARG A 82 5.09 -2.45 -10.16
CA ARG A 82 5.85 -1.95 -9.03
C ARG A 82 5.77 -0.43 -8.98
N TRP A 83 5.48 0.08 -7.78
CA TRP A 83 5.44 1.52 -7.50
C TRP A 83 6.20 1.83 -6.23
N LYS A 84 6.75 3.03 -6.14
CA LYS A 84 7.38 3.54 -4.93
C LYS A 84 6.59 4.74 -4.45
N ILE A 85 6.30 4.77 -3.16
CA ILE A 85 5.56 5.86 -2.52
C ILE A 85 6.29 6.33 -1.26
N GLN A 86 6.10 7.59 -0.91
CA GLN A 86 6.55 8.14 0.37
C GLN A 86 5.29 8.48 1.17
N PRO A 87 4.88 7.63 2.13
CA PRO A 87 3.57 7.76 2.76
C PRO A 87 3.60 8.86 3.83
N TYR A 88 3.74 10.13 3.43
CA TYR A 88 3.79 11.27 4.35
C TYR A 88 2.55 12.13 4.19
N THR A 89 2.01 12.64 5.31
CA THR A 89 0.69 13.31 5.33
C THR A 89 0.65 14.65 4.60
N HIS A 90 1.80 15.28 4.34
CA HIS A 90 1.88 16.57 3.66
C HIS A 90 2.85 16.53 2.48
N LYS A 91 2.34 16.66 1.26
CA LYS A 91 3.16 16.62 0.05
C LYS A 91 3.95 17.91 -0.16
N GLY A 92 5.01 17.81 -0.98
CA GLY A 92 5.74 18.97 -1.51
C GLY A 92 6.66 19.70 -0.53
N GLU A 93 6.79 19.22 0.71
CA GLU A 93 7.72 19.82 1.68
C GLU A 93 9.16 19.39 1.38
N SER A 94 9.89 20.21 0.63
CA SER A 94 11.23 19.89 0.13
C SER A 94 12.26 19.59 1.22
N ARG A 95 12.07 20.11 2.44
CA ARG A 95 12.95 19.85 3.59
C ARG A 95 12.74 18.47 4.22
N VAL A 96 11.51 17.95 4.17
CA VAL A 96 11.12 16.73 4.88
C VAL A 96 11.07 15.54 3.93
N MET A 97 10.57 15.71 2.71
CA MET A 97 10.39 14.62 1.75
C MET A 97 11.66 13.78 1.51
N PRO A 98 12.88 14.34 1.40
CA PRO A 98 14.09 13.53 1.24
C PRO A 98 14.41 12.60 2.40
N SER A 99 13.90 12.90 3.61
CA SER A 99 14.08 12.05 4.79
C SER A 99 12.90 11.12 5.03
N ILE A 100 11.87 11.11 4.19
CA ILE A 100 10.75 10.17 4.33
C ILE A 100 11.12 8.86 3.65
N THR A 101 11.11 7.77 4.41
CA THR A 101 11.38 6.44 3.88
C THR A 101 10.39 6.02 2.79
N GLU A 102 10.90 5.49 1.68
CA GLU A 102 10.09 4.94 0.59
C GLU A 102 9.49 3.58 0.97
N VAL A 103 8.24 3.37 0.59
CA VAL A 103 7.54 2.07 0.62
C VAL A 103 7.35 1.59 -0.81
N THR A 104 7.63 0.31 -1.07
CA THR A 104 7.41 -0.29 -2.39
C THR A 104 6.06 -1.00 -2.44
N LEU A 105 5.20 -0.63 -3.38
CA LEU A 105 4.01 -1.38 -3.74
C LEU A 105 4.34 -2.36 -4.87
N ARG A 106 3.91 -3.62 -4.78
CA ARG A 106 4.10 -4.64 -5.82
C ARG A 106 2.79 -5.37 -6.12
N LEU A 107 2.49 -5.54 -7.40
CA LEU A 107 1.48 -6.49 -7.85
C LEU A 107 2.12 -7.86 -7.97
N VAL A 108 1.54 -8.85 -7.30
CA VAL A 108 2.03 -10.24 -7.30
C VAL A 108 0.87 -11.21 -7.46
N THR A 109 1.17 -12.40 -7.95
CA THR A 109 0.21 -13.50 -7.91
C THR A 109 0.15 -14.12 -6.52
N VAL A 110 -0.91 -14.88 -6.25
CA VAL A 110 -1.11 -15.63 -4.99
C VAL A 110 0.10 -16.48 -4.60
N ASP A 111 0.76 -17.08 -5.59
CA ASP A 111 1.87 -18.02 -5.41
C ASP A 111 3.21 -17.29 -5.15
N GLU A 112 3.34 -16.04 -5.59
CA GLU A 112 4.52 -15.18 -5.36
C GLU A 112 4.39 -14.34 -4.08
N ALA A 113 3.18 -14.24 -3.54
CA ALA A 113 2.91 -13.41 -2.38
C ALA A 113 3.51 -14.04 -1.10
N PRO A 114 4.12 -13.23 -0.20
CA PRO A 114 4.76 -13.72 1.03
C PRO A 114 3.72 -14.30 2.01
N PRO A 115 4.07 -15.28 2.86
CA PRO A 115 3.12 -15.84 3.84
C PRO A 115 2.61 -14.77 4.81
N CYS A 116 1.36 -14.93 5.26
CA CYS A 116 0.75 -14.09 6.28
C CYS A 116 0.87 -14.77 7.65
N ASP A 117 1.49 -14.10 8.61
CA ASP A 117 1.50 -14.52 10.02
C ASP A 117 0.28 -13.98 10.78
N GLU A 118 -0.23 -12.82 10.36
CA GLU A 118 -1.37 -12.13 10.96
C GLU A 118 -2.33 -11.66 9.84
N TRP A 119 -3.63 -11.76 10.11
CA TRP A 119 -4.69 -11.44 9.17
C TRP A 119 -5.57 -10.34 9.74
N HIS A 120 -5.93 -9.38 8.90
CA HIS A 120 -6.77 -8.24 9.28
C HIS A 120 -7.83 -8.02 8.20
N ASP A 121 -9.10 -8.05 8.60
CA ASP A 121 -10.25 -7.76 7.73
C ASP A 121 -10.77 -6.33 7.91
N VAL A 122 -9.91 -5.44 8.42
CA VAL A 122 -10.22 -4.04 8.72
C VAL A 122 -9.36 -3.11 7.85
N PRO A 123 -9.85 -1.91 7.48
CA PRO A 123 -9.06 -0.98 6.71
C PRO A 123 -7.76 -0.57 7.42
N VAL A 124 -6.72 -0.39 6.61
CA VAL A 124 -5.37 -0.06 7.06
C VAL A 124 -4.96 1.30 6.50
N ILE A 125 -4.46 2.17 7.36
CA ILE A 125 -3.82 3.44 6.97
C ILE A 125 -2.33 3.32 7.22
N VAL A 126 -1.52 3.59 6.20
CA VAL A 126 -0.05 3.58 6.27
C VAL A 126 0.47 5.00 6.10
N TYR A 127 1.19 5.52 7.10
CA TYR A 127 1.88 6.81 7.00
C TYR A 127 3.18 6.85 7.82
N SER A 128 4.09 7.74 7.46
CA SER A 128 5.34 7.99 8.17
C SER A 128 5.10 8.95 9.33
N ASN A 129 5.57 8.57 10.52
CA ASN A 129 5.65 9.48 11.68
C ASN A 129 6.87 10.42 11.61
N GLY A 130 7.72 10.30 10.58
CA GLY A 130 8.84 11.21 10.35
C GLY A 130 8.38 12.59 9.88
N GLY A 131 9.26 13.59 9.96
CA GLY A 131 9.00 14.95 9.47
C GLY A 131 9.09 16.00 10.56
N TYR A 132 8.14 16.95 10.60
CA TYR A 132 8.06 18.00 11.63
C TYR A 132 7.61 17.44 12.99
N CYS A 133 8.39 16.52 13.55
CA CYS A 133 8.37 16.26 14.97
C CYS A 133 9.20 17.35 15.65
N SER A 134 8.73 18.61 15.59
CA SER A 134 9.25 19.64 16.50
C SER A 134 8.85 19.21 17.90
N ASN A 135 9.84 18.90 18.73
CA ASN A 135 9.72 19.04 20.17
C ASN A 135 9.61 20.51 20.58
#